data_AF-A0A1G5JMM0-F1
#
_entry.id   AF-A0A1G5JMM0-F1
#
_cell.length_a   1.000
_cell.length_b   1.000
_cell.length_c   1.000
_cell.angle_alpha   90.00
_cell.angle_beta   90.00
_cell.angle_gamma   90.00
#
_symmetry.space_group_name_H-M   'P 1'
#
loop_
_entity.id
_entity.type
_entity.pdbx_description
1 polymer ?
#
loop_
_entity_poly.entity_id
_entity_poly.type
_entity_poly.pdbx_seq_one_letter_code
_entity_poly.pdbx_strand_id
1 'polypeptide(L)'
;MKSKYAILASALLISASGLAQKDQIKAAEKALKGGNAMEAINQLKQAEGSIGGASESEKAQYYFVKGNAHMDLADKKMELGKNLVESAKAYTQVLAIEKAAGKSKFTSDAQTNLGKAKNNLLTAAQAEIKKDNNKGAADLLYAAYEADTSNLENLYYAASYYMTAADYNKALQYFEELKKSNFTGEATNYYAKNAVSEQEEFYGSDDAAKKNRDNQVRLKLATAPRDEKMASKKGEIAKYIALIYVQQGKNEQAKAALAEAKTLSPDDINILQAEAEVLLKMNDMEGYKAVTKKIVEKEPNNPDLFFNLGVTSQKGDPTAAEGYYKRAIEIKPDYWQAHLNLAILKMANEQKLVDEMNKLGTSDKDMKRYDALKKQRDDMFRSAVPHLEKAYEINPDVEVGETLYNVYGALELTEKRKALKAKLGK
;
A
#
# COMPACT_ATOMS: atom_id res chain seq x y z
N MET A 1 -61.05 -16.81 28.46
CA MET A 1 -61.40 -16.16 27.17
C MET A 1 -60.35 -15.17 26.67
N LYS A 2 -59.75 -14.30 27.51
CA LYS A 2 -58.78 -13.27 27.08
C LYS A 2 -57.50 -13.81 26.37
N SER A 3 -57.01 -14.99 26.74
CA SER A 3 -55.83 -15.63 26.10
C SER A 3 -56.09 -16.14 24.67
N LYS A 4 -57.31 -16.60 24.34
CA LYS A 4 -57.63 -17.08 22.99
C LYS A 4 -57.71 -15.94 21.96
N TYR A 5 -58.21 -14.77 22.36
CA TYR A 5 -58.26 -13.57 21.51
C TYR A 5 -56.89 -12.96 21.27
N ALA A 6 -55.97 -13.02 22.25
CA ALA A 6 -54.60 -12.58 22.06
C ALA A 6 -53.86 -13.46 21.03
N ILE A 7 -54.04 -14.79 21.08
CA ILE A 7 -53.42 -15.72 20.11
C ILE A 7 -54.02 -15.52 18.70
N LEU A 8 -55.34 -15.31 18.60
CA LEU A 8 -56.01 -15.01 17.32
C LEU A 8 -55.60 -13.66 16.74
N ALA A 9 -55.46 -12.62 17.57
CA ALA A 9 -55.01 -11.30 17.12
C ALA A 9 -53.54 -11.34 16.66
N SER A 10 -52.67 -12.05 17.38
CA SER A 10 -51.28 -12.27 16.95
C SER A 10 -51.20 -13.06 15.64
N ALA A 11 -52.01 -14.11 15.47
CA ALA A 11 -52.07 -14.89 14.23
C ALA A 11 -52.62 -14.07 13.03
N LEU A 12 -53.60 -13.19 13.27
CA LEU A 12 -54.11 -12.25 12.26
C LEU A 12 -53.08 -11.19 11.87
N LEU A 13 -52.32 -10.65 12.83
CA LEU A 13 -51.26 -9.69 12.57
C LEU A 13 -50.07 -10.31 11.80
N ILE A 14 -49.71 -11.56 12.12
CA ILE A 14 -48.67 -12.32 11.42
C ILE A 14 -49.09 -12.69 9.98
N SER A 15 -50.37 -13.01 9.77
CA SER A 15 -50.88 -13.33 8.42
C SER A 15 -51.06 -12.09 7.53
N ALA A 16 -51.50 -10.96 8.11
CA ALA A 16 -51.61 -9.70 7.37
C ALA A 16 -50.25 -9.13 6.94
N SER A 17 -49.23 -9.22 7.79
CA SER A 17 -47.86 -8.79 7.45
C SER A 17 -47.21 -9.66 6.38
N GLY A 18 -47.44 -10.98 6.40
CA GLY A 18 -46.98 -11.89 5.35
C GLY A 18 -47.59 -11.61 3.97
N LEU A 19 -48.89 -11.29 3.92
CA LEU A 19 -49.57 -10.92 2.66
C LEU A 19 -49.03 -9.60 2.09
N ALA A 20 -48.88 -8.59 2.95
CA ALA A 20 -48.38 -7.27 2.55
C ALA A 20 -46.98 -7.35 1.92
N GLN A 21 -46.06 -8.09 2.54
CA GLN A 21 -44.72 -8.30 2.01
C GLN A 21 -44.71 -8.96 0.62
N LYS A 22 -45.51 -10.02 0.45
CA LYS A 22 -45.55 -10.75 -0.81
C LYS A 22 -46.03 -9.88 -1.96
N ASP A 23 -46.96 -8.97 -1.70
CA ASP A 23 -47.46 -8.02 -2.68
C ASP A 23 -46.40 -6.96 -3.03
N GLN A 24 -45.61 -6.49 -2.06
CA GLN A 24 -44.47 -5.59 -2.30
C GLN A 24 -43.40 -6.26 -3.19
N ILE A 25 -43.07 -7.53 -2.95
CA ILE A 25 -42.11 -8.27 -3.79
C ILE A 25 -42.63 -8.39 -5.23
N LYS A 26 -43.91 -8.71 -5.43
CA LYS A 26 -44.53 -8.77 -6.77
C LYS A 26 -44.58 -7.39 -7.45
N ALA A 27 -44.87 -6.34 -6.71
CA ALA A 27 -44.84 -4.97 -7.21
C ALA A 27 -43.43 -4.59 -7.68
N ALA A 28 -42.41 -4.96 -6.90
CA ALA A 28 -41.01 -4.78 -7.28
C ALA A 28 -40.65 -5.52 -8.56
N GLU A 29 -41.06 -6.79 -8.71
CA GLU A 29 -40.84 -7.56 -9.95
C GLU A 29 -41.49 -6.89 -11.16
N LYS A 30 -42.72 -6.41 -11.01
CA LYS A 30 -43.44 -5.73 -12.08
C LYS A 30 -42.75 -4.42 -12.48
N ALA A 31 -42.32 -3.63 -11.49
CA ALA A 31 -41.56 -2.39 -11.72
C ALA A 31 -40.25 -2.66 -12.46
N LEU A 32 -39.51 -3.69 -12.03
CA LEU A 32 -38.24 -4.08 -12.65
C LEU A 32 -38.45 -4.57 -14.10
N LYS A 33 -39.46 -5.39 -14.36
CA LYS A 33 -39.83 -5.82 -15.73
C LYS A 33 -40.22 -4.64 -16.62
N GLY A 34 -40.75 -3.56 -16.04
CA GLY A 34 -41.03 -2.29 -16.72
C GLY A 34 -39.81 -1.38 -16.89
N GLY A 35 -38.60 -1.82 -16.51
CA GLY A 35 -37.36 -1.03 -16.59
C GLY A 35 -37.18 0.01 -15.48
N ASN A 36 -38.03 -0.01 -14.45
CA ASN A 36 -37.98 0.94 -13.34
C ASN A 36 -37.36 0.30 -12.07
N ALA A 37 -36.04 0.14 -12.09
CA ALA A 37 -35.31 -0.46 -10.98
C ALA A 37 -35.32 0.37 -9.69
N MET A 38 -35.37 1.71 -9.77
CA MET A 38 -35.51 2.55 -8.57
C MET A 38 -36.82 2.27 -7.85
N GLU A 39 -37.93 2.17 -8.60
CA GLU A 39 -39.22 1.82 -8.02
C GLU A 39 -39.21 0.40 -7.45
N ALA A 40 -38.57 -0.55 -8.13
CA ALA A 40 -38.41 -1.90 -7.60
C ALA A 40 -37.70 -1.91 -6.23
N ILE A 41 -36.63 -1.13 -6.07
CA ILE A 41 -35.92 -0.97 -4.80
C ILE A 41 -36.82 -0.32 -3.74
N ASN A 42 -37.61 0.70 -4.09
CA ASN A 42 -38.53 1.35 -3.15
C ASN A 42 -39.62 0.39 -2.64
N GLN A 43 -40.15 -0.47 -3.51
CA GLN A 43 -41.12 -1.51 -3.12
C GLN A 43 -40.45 -2.55 -2.20
N LEU A 44 -39.24 -3.02 -2.54
CA LEU A 44 -38.48 -3.95 -1.68
C LEU A 44 -38.18 -3.35 -0.30
N LYS A 45 -37.83 -2.06 -0.23
CA LYS A 45 -37.57 -1.37 1.04
C LYS A 45 -38.77 -1.39 1.98
N GLN A 46 -40.00 -1.36 1.46
CA GLN A 46 -41.22 -1.49 2.27
C GLN A 46 -41.39 -2.90 2.87
N ALA A 47 -40.82 -3.92 2.24
CA ALA A 47 -40.83 -5.32 2.70
C ALA A 47 -39.63 -5.70 3.58
N GLU A 48 -38.59 -4.86 3.66
CA GLU A 48 -37.32 -5.20 4.31
C GLU A 48 -37.48 -5.53 5.80
N GLY A 49 -38.35 -4.83 6.52
CA GLY A 49 -38.58 -5.05 7.95
C GLY A 49 -39.25 -6.40 8.28
N SER A 50 -39.97 -7.01 7.35
CA SER A 50 -40.68 -8.28 7.56
C SER A 50 -40.02 -9.50 6.92
N ILE A 51 -39.03 -9.29 6.03
CA ILE A 51 -38.40 -10.36 5.24
C ILE A 51 -37.80 -11.49 6.08
N GLY A 52 -37.32 -11.18 7.29
CA GLY A 52 -36.72 -12.16 8.20
C GLY A 52 -37.70 -13.28 8.60
N GLY A 53 -38.99 -12.96 8.72
CA GLY A 53 -40.05 -13.90 9.09
C GLY A 53 -40.73 -14.61 7.92
N ALA A 54 -40.33 -14.32 6.68
CA ALA A 54 -40.96 -14.87 5.49
C ALA A 54 -40.51 -16.30 5.18
N SER A 55 -41.23 -16.98 4.29
CA SER A 55 -40.80 -18.30 3.83
C SER A 55 -39.47 -18.19 3.05
N GLU A 56 -38.68 -19.26 3.05
CA GLU A 56 -37.40 -19.29 2.30
C GLU A 56 -37.60 -19.02 0.80
N SER A 57 -38.77 -19.36 0.24
CA SER A 57 -39.10 -19.03 -1.16
C SER A 57 -39.30 -17.53 -1.37
N GLU A 58 -39.92 -16.84 -0.41
CA GLU A 58 -40.14 -15.39 -0.47
C GLU A 58 -38.84 -14.62 -0.19
N LYS A 59 -38.01 -15.12 0.72
CA LYS A 59 -36.65 -14.59 0.94
C LYS A 59 -35.79 -14.69 -0.31
N ALA A 60 -35.73 -15.87 -0.94
CA ALA A 60 -34.99 -16.06 -2.19
C ALA A 60 -35.50 -15.14 -3.29
N GLN A 61 -36.83 -15.01 -3.45
CA GLN A 61 -37.43 -14.12 -4.43
C GLN A 61 -37.10 -12.64 -4.16
N TYR A 62 -37.24 -12.19 -2.91
CA TYR A 62 -36.88 -10.82 -2.51
C TYR A 62 -35.44 -10.47 -2.89
N TYR A 63 -34.48 -11.31 -2.50
CA TYR A 63 -33.07 -11.04 -2.78
C TYR A 63 -32.74 -11.18 -4.27
N PHE A 64 -33.41 -12.08 -5.00
CA PHE A 64 -33.21 -12.18 -6.45
C PHE A 64 -33.64 -10.91 -7.18
N VAL A 65 -34.81 -10.37 -6.81
CA VAL A 65 -35.32 -9.11 -7.37
C VAL A 65 -34.46 -7.93 -6.95
N LYS A 66 -34.02 -7.89 -5.68
CA LYS A 66 -33.07 -6.88 -5.17
C LYS A 66 -31.78 -6.88 -5.99
N GLY A 67 -31.19 -8.06 -6.20
CA GLY A 67 -29.96 -8.23 -6.97
C GLY A 67 -30.11 -7.70 -8.40
N ASN A 68 -31.17 -8.10 -9.09
CA ASN A 68 -31.42 -7.67 -10.48
C ASN A 68 -31.72 -6.16 -10.59
N ALA A 69 -32.44 -5.58 -9.63
CA ALA A 69 -32.70 -4.14 -9.62
C ALA A 69 -31.42 -3.33 -9.42
N HIS A 70 -30.56 -3.73 -8.48
CA HIS A 70 -29.26 -3.09 -8.30
C HIS A 70 -28.34 -3.28 -9.52
N MET A 71 -28.34 -4.47 -10.15
CA MET A 71 -27.58 -4.69 -11.38
C MET A 71 -28.05 -3.77 -12.52
N ASP A 72 -29.36 -3.60 -12.73
CA ASP A 72 -29.90 -2.68 -13.75
C ASP A 72 -29.46 -1.21 -13.51
N LEU A 73 -29.42 -0.76 -12.25
CA LEU A 73 -28.90 0.57 -11.92
C LEU A 73 -27.38 0.68 -12.15
N ALA A 74 -26.62 -0.38 -11.84
CA ALA A 74 -25.19 -0.43 -12.10
C ALA A 74 -24.89 -0.39 -13.60
N ASP A 75 -25.65 -1.10 -14.43
CA ASP A 75 -25.53 -1.08 -15.90
C ASP A 75 -25.82 0.33 -16.47
N LYS A 76 -26.74 1.07 -15.83
CA LYS A 76 -27.01 2.49 -16.10
C LYS A 76 -25.98 3.45 -15.50
N LYS A 77 -24.90 2.92 -14.89
CA LYS A 77 -23.81 3.67 -14.23
C LYS A 77 -24.27 4.58 -13.08
N MET A 78 -25.46 4.35 -12.55
CA MET A 78 -25.97 5.09 -11.39
C MET A 78 -25.31 4.52 -10.13
N GLU A 79 -24.63 5.34 -9.32
CA GLU A 79 -24.00 4.89 -8.07
C GLU A 79 -23.24 3.55 -8.24
N LEU A 80 -22.46 3.43 -9.33
CA LEU A 80 -21.97 2.17 -9.88
C LEU A 80 -21.42 1.21 -8.82
N GLY A 81 -20.45 1.67 -8.02
CA GLY A 81 -19.82 0.85 -6.99
C GLY A 81 -20.83 0.33 -5.95
N LYS A 82 -21.67 1.23 -5.41
CA LYS A 82 -22.69 0.88 -4.42
C LYS A 82 -23.67 -0.16 -4.97
N ASN A 83 -24.18 0.05 -6.18
CA ASN A 83 -25.15 -0.86 -6.79
C ASN A 83 -24.53 -2.22 -7.14
N LEU A 84 -23.27 -2.27 -7.58
CA LEU A 84 -22.56 -3.53 -7.76
C LEU A 84 -22.42 -4.31 -6.45
N VAL A 85 -22.03 -3.65 -5.36
CA VAL A 85 -21.90 -4.27 -4.03
C VAL A 85 -23.23 -4.84 -3.56
N GLU A 86 -24.32 -4.06 -3.63
CA GLU A 86 -25.65 -4.52 -3.21
C GLU A 86 -26.15 -5.67 -4.10
N SER A 87 -25.86 -5.64 -5.40
CA SER A 87 -26.23 -6.74 -6.30
C SER A 87 -25.53 -8.05 -5.93
N ALA A 88 -24.22 -8.02 -5.71
CA ALA A 88 -23.42 -9.18 -5.35
C ALA A 88 -23.89 -9.78 -4.01
N LYS A 89 -24.10 -8.93 -2.99
CA LYS A 89 -24.64 -9.36 -1.69
C LYS A 89 -26.00 -10.04 -1.84
N ALA A 90 -26.90 -9.46 -2.62
CA ALA A 90 -28.22 -10.02 -2.83
C ALA A 90 -28.16 -11.39 -3.52
N TYR A 91 -27.35 -11.56 -4.57
CA TYR A 91 -27.20 -12.88 -5.21
C TYR A 91 -26.57 -13.91 -4.28
N THR A 92 -25.57 -13.55 -3.48
CA THR A 92 -24.99 -14.44 -2.47
C THR A 92 -26.03 -14.91 -1.45
N GLN A 93 -26.94 -14.02 -1.03
CA GLN A 93 -28.06 -14.38 -0.16
C GLN A 93 -29.01 -15.37 -0.83
N VAL A 94 -29.36 -15.17 -2.11
CA VAL A 94 -30.19 -16.14 -2.86
C VAL A 94 -29.57 -17.54 -2.82
N LEU A 95 -28.27 -17.64 -3.12
CA LEU A 95 -27.56 -18.93 -3.14
C LEU A 95 -27.52 -19.59 -1.76
N ALA A 96 -27.30 -18.81 -0.70
CA ALA A 96 -27.30 -19.32 0.66
C ALA A 96 -28.67 -19.85 1.09
N ILE A 97 -29.73 -19.07 0.81
CA ILE A 97 -31.13 -19.42 1.13
C ILE A 97 -31.56 -20.68 0.38
N GLU A 98 -31.39 -20.72 -0.94
CA GLU A 98 -31.84 -21.85 -1.74
C GLU A 98 -31.06 -23.13 -1.42
N LYS A 99 -29.75 -23.03 -1.18
CA LYS A 99 -28.93 -24.16 -0.72
C LYS A 99 -29.44 -24.70 0.62
N ALA A 100 -29.71 -23.83 1.60
CA ALA A 100 -30.22 -24.24 2.91
C ALA A 100 -31.62 -24.87 2.82
N ALA A 101 -32.45 -24.39 1.90
CA ALA A 101 -33.81 -24.89 1.68
C ALA A 101 -33.90 -26.13 0.77
N GLY A 102 -32.78 -26.60 0.18
CA GLY A 102 -32.79 -27.67 -0.83
C GLY A 102 -33.53 -27.29 -2.12
N LYS A 103 -33.54 -26.01 -2.47
CA LYS A 103 -34.22 -25.43 -3.65
C LYS A 103 -33.20 -24.94 -4.67
N SER A 104 -33.67 -24.63 -5.87
CA SER A 104 -32.83 -24.14 -6.97
C SER A 104 -33.58 -23.27 -7.98
N LYS A 105 -34.67 -22.62 -7.54
CA LYS A 105 -35.53 -21.83 -8.44
C LYS A 105 -34.77 -20.67 -9.07
N PHE A 106 -33.89 -20.02 -8.31
CA PHE A 106 -33.10 -18.87 -8.74
C PHE A 106 -31.59 -19.15 -8.79
N THR A 107 -31.13 -20.30 -8.29
CA THR A 107 -29.69 -20.64 -8.19
C THR A 107 -28.91 -20.41 -9.48
N SER A 108 -29.39 -20.90 -10.63
CA SER A 108 -28.63 -20.79 -11.89
C SER A 108 -28.47 -19.33 -12.36
N ASP A 109 -29.56 -18.56 -12.30
CA ASP A 109 -29.54 -17.14 -12.67
C ASP A 109 -28.72 -16.32 -11.67
N ALA A 110 -28.86 -16.60 -10.37
CA ALA A 110 -28.10 -15.93 -9.31
C ALA A 110 -26.60 -16.22 -9.42
N GLN A 111 -26.18 -17.45 -9.74
CA GLN A 111 -24.77 -17.78 -10.01
C GLN A 111 -24.23 -17.00 -11.20
N THR A 112 -24.99 -16.98 -12.30
CA THR A 112 -24.60 -16.26 -13.52
C THR A 112 -24.46 -14.76 -13.27
N ASN A 113 -25.43 -14.16 -12.60
CA ASN A 113 -25.43 -12.72 -12.32
C ASN A 113 -24.43 -12.34 -11.22
N LEU A 114 -24.17 -13.21 -10.24
CA LEU A 114 -23.08 -13.01 -9.28
C LEU A 114 -21.72 -13.01 -9.99
N GLY A 115 -21.49 -13.92 -10.95
CA GLY A 115 -20.28 -13.91 -11.78
C GLY A 115 -20.08 -12.57 -12.50
N LYS A 116 -21.15 -12.03 -13.11
CA LYS A 116 -21.12 -10.68 -13.72
C LYS A 116 -20.83 -9.58 -12.70
N ALA A 117 -21.50 -9.62 -11.54
CA ALA A 117 -21.31 -8.63 -10.48
C ALA A 117 -19.86 -8.60 -10.00
N LYS A 118 -19.25 -9.78 -9.77
CA LYS A 118 -17.83 -9.91 -9.39
C LYS A 118 -16.90 -9.30 -10.44
N ASN A 119 -17.08 -9.62 -11.71
CA ASN A 119 -16.24 -9.06 -12.78
C ASN A 119 -16.38 -7.53 -12.89
N ASN A 120 -17.60 -7.02 -12.72
CA ASN A 120 -17.87 -5.58 -12.74
C ASN A 120 -17.27 -4.89 -11.50
N LEU A 121 -17.30 -5.51 -10.32
CA LEU A 121 -16.63 -5.01 -9.11
C LEU A 121 -15.12 -4.87 -9.33
N LEU A 122 -14.47 -5.89 -9.89
CA LEU A 122 -13.04 -5.85 -10.19
C LEU A 122 -12.70 -4.75 -11.21
N THR A 123 -13.52 -4.61 -12.25
CA THR A 123 -13.35 -3.55 -13.26
C THR A 123 -13.53 -2.15 -12.64
N ALA A 124 -14.53 -1.99 -11.78
CA ALA A 124 -14.76 -0.73 -11.06
C ALA A 124 -13.61 -0.43 -10.09
N ALA A 125 -13.06 -1.44 -9.39
CA ALA A 125 -11.90 -1.26 -8.52
C ALA A 125 -10.69 -0.75 -9.31
N GLN A 126 -10.41 -1.31 -10.50
CA GLN A 126 -9.36 -0.82 -11.38
C GLN A 126 -9.57 0.63 -11.82
N ALA A 127 -10.82 1.05 -12.05
CA ALA A 127 -11.14 2.43 -12.37
C ALA A 127 -10.88 3.38 -11.18
N GLU A 128 -11.13 2.94 -9.94
CA GLU A 128 -10.81 3.72 -8.74
C GLU A 128 -9.30 3.80 -8.49
N ILE A 129 -8.54 2.72 -8.75
CA ILE A 129 -7.07 2.72 -8.69
C ILE A 129 -6.48 3.77 -9.64
N LYS A 130 -6.99 3.85 -10.88
CA LYS A 130 -6.55 4.85 -11.87
C LYS A 130 -6.86 6.30 -11.48
N LYS A 131 -7.73 6.51 -10.50
CA LYS A 131 -8.08 7.83 -9.94
C LYS A 131 -7.36 8.10 -8.61
N ASP A 132 -6.42 7.24 -8.22
CA ASP A 132 -5.77 7.25 -6.91
C ASP A 132 -6.73 7.13 -5.72
N ASN A 133 -7.97 6.66 -5.95
CA ASN A 133 -8.95 6.41 -4.90
C ASN A 133 -8.73 5.04 -4.27
N ASN A 134 -7.68 4.92 -3.46
CA ASN A 134 -7.28 3.68 -2.80
C ASN A 134 -8.38 3.08 -1.91
N LYS A 135 -9.13 3.92 -1.18
CA LYS A 135 -10.22 3.44 -0.32
C LYS A 135 -11.37 2.85 -1.14
N GLY A 136 -11.79 3.55 -2.19
CA GLY A 136 -12.84 3.06 -3.09
C GLY A 136 -12.46 1.75 -3.78
N ALA A 137 -11.21 1.64 -4.24
CA ALA A 137 -10.67 0.38 -4.77
C ALA A 137 -10.71 -0.75 -3.74
N ALA A 138 -10.28 -0.48 -2.50
CA ALA A 138 -10.28 -1.46 -1.41
C ALA A 138 -11.69 -1.95 -1.05
N ASP A 139 -12.66 -1.04 -0.95
CA ASP A 139 -14.06 -1.38 -0.64
C ASP A 139 -14.65 -2.30 -1.75
N LEU A 140 -14.34 -2.05 -3.02
CA LEU A 140 -14.82 -2.85 -4.15
C LEU A 140 -14.13 -4.23 -4.24
N LEU A 141 -12.82 -4.30 -4.01
CA LEU A 141 -12.07 -5.56 -3.95
C LEU A 141 -12.55 -6.44 -2.79
N TYR A 142 -12.81 -5.82 -1.63
CA TYR A 142 -13.36 -6.53 -0.49
C TYR A 142 -14.76 -7.07 -0.77
N ALA A 143 -15.63 -6.29 -1.43
CA ALA A 143 -16.95 -6.79 -1.83
C ALA A 143 -16.86 -7.96 -2.84
N ALA A 144 -15.87 -7.95 -3.74
CA ALA A 144 -15.61 -9.08 -4.63
C ALA A 144 -15.13 -10.32 -3.86
N TYR A 145 -14.36 -10.14 -2.77
CA TYR A 145 -14.02 -11.22 -1.84
C TYR A 145 -15.23 -11.73 -1.04
N GLU A 146 -16.09 -10.85 -0.52
CA GLU A 146 -17.31 -11.29 0.19
C GLU A 146 -18.24 -12.12 -0.71
N ALA A 147 -18.27 -11.79 -2.00
CA ALA A 147 -19.00 -12.53 -3.03
C ALA A 147 -18.38 -13.91 -3.37
N ASP A 148 -17.12 -14.12 -3.02
CA ASP A 148 -16.36 -15.35 -3.26
C ASP A 148 -15.19 -15.46 -2.28
N THR A 149 -15.50 -15.94 -1.08
CA THR A 149 -14.52 -16.01 0.02
C THR A 149 -13.44 -17.05 -0.20
N SER A 150 -13.53 -17.85 -1.28
CA SER A 150 -12.45 -18.74 -1.69
C SER A 150 -11.30 -17.99 -2.37
N ASN A 151 -11.58 -16.82 -2.95
CA ASN A 151 -10.57 -16.01 -3.62
C ASN A 151 -9.89 -15.04 -2.64
N LEU A 152 -8.96 -15.59 -1.85
CA LEU A 152 -8.15 -14.85 -0.88
C LEU A 152 -7.25 -13.77 -1.54
N GLU A 153 -7.02 -13.85 -2.85
CA GLU A 153 -6.22 -12.83 -3.54
C GLU A 153 -6.92 -11.47 -3.55
N ASN A 154 -8.25 -11.45 -3.71
CA ASN A 154 -9.05 -10.23 -3.58
C ASN A 154 -8.95 -9.62 -2.17
N LEU A 155 -8.92 -10.46 -1.12
CA LEU A 155 -8.75 -10.00 0.26
C LEU A 155 -7.35 -9.38 0.46
N TYR A 156 -6.31 -9.99 -0.10
CA TYR A 156 -4.95 -9.43 -0.09
C TYR A 156 -4.87 -8.06 -0.76
N TYR A 157 -5.44 -7.90 -1.96
CA TYR A 157 -5.41 -6.60 -2.63
C TYR A 157 -6.26 -5.57 -1.87
N ALA A 158 -7.43 -5.96 -1.35
CA ALA A 158 -8.23 -5.09 -0.51
C ALA A 158 -7.44 -4.58 0.71
N ALA A 159 -6.80 -5.49 1.47
CA ALA A 159 -5.97 -5.14 2.62
C ALA A 159 -4.83 -4.17 2.25
N SER A 160 -4.17 -4.40 1.12
CA SER A 160 -3.07 -3.57 0.61
C SER A 160 -3.53 -2.16 0.22
N TYR A 161 -4.71 -2.05 -0.41
CA TYR A 161 -5.29 -0.74 -0.72
C TYR A 161 -5.84 -0.02 0.52
N TYR A 162 -6.37 -0.72 1.51
CA TYR A 162 -6.69 -0.12 2.81
C TYR A 162 -5.44 0.39 3.54
N MET A 163 -4.32 -0.35 3.48
CA MET A 163 -3.03 0.10 4.02
C MET A 163 -2.58 1.40 3.35
N THR A 164 -2.65 1.46 2.02
CA THR A 164 -2.30 2.66 1.24
C THR A 164 -3.24 3.84 1.54
N ALA A 165 -4.54 3.55 1.78
CA ALA A 165 -5.53 4.54 2.21
C ALA A 165 -5.43 4.93 3.71
N ALA A 166 -4.41 4.45 4.43
CA ALA A 166 -4.23 4.62 5.87
C ALA A 166 -5.41 4.13 6.74
N ASP A 167 -6.24 3.22 6.22
CA ASP A 167 -7.29 2.52 6.98
C ASP A 167 -6.70 1.29 7.68
N TYR A 168 -5.80 1.56 8.64
CA TYR A 168 -4.98 0.54 9.28
C TYR A 168 -5.78 -0.51 10.05
N ASN A 169 -6.99 -0.18 10.51
CA ASN A 169 -7.84 -1.12 11.23
C ASN A 169 -8.36 -2.22 10.30
N LYS A 170 -8.94 -1.83 9.15
CA LYS A 170 -9.39 -2.81 8.13
C LYS A 170 -8.21 -3.56 7.54
N ALA A 171 -7.13 -2.87 7.21
CA ALA A 171 -5.92 -3.50 6.67
C ALA A 171 -5.38 -4.59 7.60
N LEU A 172 -5.22 -4.28 8.90
CA LEU A 172 -4.73 -5.24 9.90
C LEU A 172 -5.67 -6.44 10.03
N GLN A 173 -6.97 -6.19 10.13
CA GLN A 173 -7.97 -7.26 10.23
C GLN A 173 -7.82 -8.26 9.07
N TYR A 174 -7.72 -7.75 7.84
CA TYR A 174 -7.66 -8.60 6.65
C TYR A 174 -6.30 -9.27 6.46
N PHE A 175 -5.19 -8.60 6.81
CA PHE A 175 -3.88 -9.25 6.82
C PHE A 175 -3.78 -10.38 7.85
N GLU A 176 -4.35 -10.21 9.04
CA GLU A 176 -4.42 -11.28 10.04
C GLU A 176 -5.33 -12.44 9.58
N GLU A 177 -6.41 -12.16 8.84
CA GLU A 177 -7.26 -13.18 8.23
C GLU A 177 -6.51 -13.97 7.14
N LEU A 178 -5.72 -13.31 6.29
CA LEU A 178 -4.87 -13.95 5.29
C LEU A 178 -3.80 -14.83 5.93
N LYS A 179 -3.16 -14.33 6.98
CA LYS A 179 -2.19 -15.07 7.78
C LYS A 179 -2.81 -16.31 8.42
N LYS A 180 -4.00 -16.17 9.03
CA LYS A 180 -4.75 -17.29 9.62
C LYS A 180 -5.13 -18.36 8.59
N SER A 181 -5.46 -17.92 7.37
CA SER A 181 -5.77 -18.82 6.25
C SER A 181 -4.53 -19.43 5.59
N ASN A 182 -3.31 -19.15 6.10
CA ASN A 182 -2.04 -19.58 5.54
C ASN A 182 -1.87 -19.19 4.05
N PHE A 183 -2.45 -18.05 3.65
CA PHE A 183 -2.37 -17.56 2.27
C PHE A 183 -0.91 -17.27 1.91
N THR A 184 -0.41 -17.91 0.84
CA THR A 184 0.93 -17.66 0.31
C THR A 184 0.90 -16.71 -0.87
N GLY A 185 -0.19 -16.68 -1.65
CA GLY A 185 -0.25 -15.95 -2.92
C GLY A 185 0.75 -16.43 -3.96
N GLU A 186 1.41 -17.57 -3.74
CA GLU A 186 2.32 -18.17 -4.70
C GLU A 186 1.51 -18.70 -5.87
N ALA A 187 1.95 -18.34 -7.06
CA ALA A 187 1.38 -18.81 -8.31
C ALA A 187 2.50 -19.03 -9.33
N THR A 188 2.20 -19.78 -10.38
CA THR A 188 3.08 -19.86 -11.55
C THR A 188 2.38 -19.21 -12.72
N ASN A 189 2.91 -18.09 -13.19
CA ASN A 189 2.40 -17.40 -14.36
C ASN A 189 2.92 -18.07 -15.62
N TYR A 190 2.03 -18.36 -16.55
CA TYR A 190 2.35 -19.02 -17.81
C TYR A 190 2.39 -17.99 -18.94
N TYR A 191 3.51 -17.94 -19.65
CA TYR A 191 3.69 -17.07 -20.80
C TYR A 191 4.13 -17.87 -22.02
N ALA A 192 3.87 -17.31 -23.20
CA ALA A 192 4.48 -17.70 -24.46
C ALA A 192 4.46 -16.52 -25.44
N LYS A 193 5.35 -16.52 -26.43
CA LYS A 193 5.34 -15.53 -27.51
C LYS A 193 4.36 -15.93 -28.59
N ASN A 194 3.54 -14.99 -29.04
CA ASN A 194 2.72 -15.18 -30.24
C ASN A 194 3.62 -15.51 -31.44
N ALA A 195 3.30 -16.54 -32.22
CA ALA A 195 4.15 -16.99 -33.32
C ALA A 195 4.24 -16.01 -34.50
N VAL A 196 3.31 -15.05 -34.60
CA VAL A 196 3.27 -14.05 -35.68
C VAL A 196 3.83 -12.71 -35.21
N SER A 197 3.35 -12.18 -34.08
CA SER A 197 3.76 -10.86 -33.60
C SER A 197 5.06 -10.88 -32.79
N GLU A 198 5.51 -12.06 -32.37
CA GLU A 198 6.63 -12.28 -31.44
C GLU A 198 6.47 -11.62 -30.06
N GLN A 199 5.29 -11.05 -29.77
CA GLN A 199 4.98 -10.46 -28.47
C GLN A 199 4.70 -11.54 -27.45
N GLU A 200 5.22 -11.34 -26.23
CA GLU A 200 4.93 -12.23 -25.10
C GLU A 200 3.51 -12.00 -24.60
N GLU A 201 2.76 -13.09 -24.48
CA GLU A 201 1.39 -13.12 -24.00
C GLU A 201 1.32 -13.85 -22.66
N PHE A 202 0.51 -13.32 -21.74
CA PHE A 202 0.19 -13.94 -20.47
C PHE A 202 -1.05 -14.83 -20.62
N TYR A 203 -0.94 -16.09 -20.24
CA TYR A 203 -2.01 -17.08 -20.36
C TYR A 203 -2.84 -17.25 -19.09
N GLY A 204 -2.35 -16.76 -17.94
CA GLY A 204 -2.94 -16.99 -16.62
C GLY A 204 -2.00 -17.74 -15.69
N SER A 205 -2.52 -18.14 -14.53
CA SER A 205 -1.72 -18.72 -13.44
C SER A 205 -2.29 -20.03 -12.88
N ASP A 206 -3.26 -20.63 -13.58
CA ASP A 206 -3.92 -21.88 -13.21
C ASP A 206 -3.61 -23.02 -14.19
N ASP A 207 -4.09 -24.23 -13.88
CA ASP A 207 -3.86 -25.41 -14.72
C ASP A 207 -4.51 -25.30 -16.11
N ALA A 208 -5.62 -24.55 -16.22
CA ALA A 208 -6.30 -24.34 -17.50
C ALA A 208 -5.49 -23.41 -18.40
N ALA A 209 -4.91 -22.34 -17.83
CA ALA A 209 -3.97 -21.43 -18.47
C ALA A 209 -2.74 -22.18 -18.98
N LYS A 210 -2.14 -23.05 -18.15
CA LYS A 210 -1.02 -23.90 -18.59
C LYS A 210 -1.40 -24.77 -19.77
N LYS A 211 -2.53 -25.49 -19.68
CA LYS A 211 -3.03 -26.34 -20.78
C LYS A 211 -3.31 -25.54 -22.05
N ASN A 212 -3.86 -24.33 -21.93
CA ASN A 212 -4.10 -23.45 -23.06
C ASN A 212 -2.78 -23.04 -23.72
N ARG A 213 -1.83 -22.52 -22.95
CA ARG A 213 -0.48 -22.16 -23.41
C ARG A 213 0.20 -23.33 -24.13
N ASP A 214 0.24 -24.49 -23.49
CA ASP A 214 0.87 -25.70 -24.03
C ASP A 214 0.18 -26.16 -25.34
N ASN A 215 -1.14 -25.99 -25.45
CA ASN A 215 -1.88 -26.25 -26.69
C ASN A 215 -1.55 -25.24 -27.80
N GLN A 216 -1.44 -23.94 -27.51
CA GLN A 216 -1.04 -22.95 -28.51
C GLN A 216 0.36 -23.24 -29.05
N VAL A 217 1.29 -23.64 -28.18
CA VAL A 217 2.64 -24.07 -28.57
C VAL A 217 2.59 -25.33 -29.43
N ARG A 218 1.80 -26.34 -29.04
CA ARG A 218 1.61 -27.58 -29.81
C ARG A 218 1.04 -27.31 -31.20
N LEU A 219 0.13 -26.35 -31.32
CA LEU A 219 -0.47 -25.90 -32.58
C LEU A 219 0.44 -24.95 -33.39
N LYS A 220 1.63 -24.64 -32.89
CA LYS A 220 2.59 -23.68 -33.48
C LYS A 220 2.03 -22.25 -33.62
N LEU A 221 1.02 -21.91 -32.80
CA LEU A 221 0.46 -20.56 -32.70
C LEU A 221 1.20 -19.70 -31.67
N ALA A 222 1.96 -20.35 -30.77
CA ALA A 222 2.86 -19.70 -29.83
C ALA A 222 4.23 -20.39 -29.77
N THR A 223 5.25 -19.66 -29.31
CA THR A 223 6.65 -20.11 -29.19
C THR A 223 7.23 -19.68 -27.85
N ALA A 224 8.43 -20.18 -27.50
CA ALA A 224 9.17 -19.79 -26.29
C ALA A 224 8.32 -19.81 -24.99
N PRO A 225 7.70 -20.95 -24.63
CA PRO A 225 6.96 -21.05 -23.37
C PRO A 225 7.91 -20.79 -22.19
N ARG A 226 7.49 -19.93 -21.26
CA ARG A 226 8.15 -19.77 -19.97
C ARG A 226 7.15 -19.81 -18.82
N ASP A 227 7.65 -20.27 -17.69
CA ASP A 227 6.92 -20.35 -16.44
C ASP A 227 7.61 -19.41 -15.45
N GLU A 228 6.84 -18.54 -14.80
CA GLU A 228 7.36 -17.58 -13.82
C GLU A 228 6.75 -17.84 -12.47
N LYS A 229 7.59 -18.27 -11.52
CA LYS A 229 7.17 -18.47 -10.14
C LYS A 229 7.08 -17.12 -9.46
N MET A 230 5.90 -16.80 -8.94
CA MET A 230 5.68 -15.65 -8.10
C MET A 230 6.17 -15.94 -6.68
N ALA A 231 6.85 -14.97 -6.08
CA ALA A 231 7.29 -15.07 -4.69
C ALA A 231 6.10 -15.10 -3.73
N SER A 232 6.31 -15.71 -2.57
CA SER A 232 5.32 -15.72 -1.49
C SER A 232 5.02 -14.31 -0.99
N LYS A 233 3.73 -14.00 -0.84
CA LYS A 233 3.23 -12.76 -0.23
C LYS A 233 3.32 -12.79 1.30
N LYS A 234 3.76 -13.89 1.93
CA LYS A 234 3.86 -14.02 3.40
C LYS A 234 4.78 -12.98 4.03
N GLY A 235 5.97 -12.77 3.45
CA GLY A 235 6.91 -11.75 3.92
C GLY A 235 6.31 -10.35 3.87
N GLU A 236 5.63 -10.03 2.77
CA GLU A 236 4.96 -8.75 2.58
C GLU A 236 3.78 -8.54 3.54
N ILE A 237 2.93 -9.56 3.74
CA ILE A 237 1.81 -9.51 4.70
C ILE A 237 2.34 -9.24 6.10
N ALA A 238 3.38 -9.95 6.53
CA ALA A 238 3.98 -9.75 7.84
C ALA A 238 4.64 -8.37 7.98
N LYS A 239 5.26 -7.86 6.91
CA LYS A 239 5.72 -6.46 6.82
C LYS A 239 4.58 -5.47 7.06
N TYR A 240 3.45 -5.59 6.36
CA TYR A 240 2.34 -4.65 6.53
C TYR A 240 1.74 -4.73 7.94
N ILE A 241 1.59 -5.92 8.51
CA ILE A 241 1.17 -6.10 9.90
C ILE A 241 2.12 -5.36 10.85
N ALA A 242 3.43 -5.52 10.69
CA ALA A 242 4.42 -4.85 11.53
C ALA A 242 4.35 -3.32 11.42
N LEU A 243 4.26 -2.79 10.20
CA LEU A 243 4.14 -1.35 9.95
C LEU A 243 2.86 -0.77 10.56
N ILE A 244 1.74 -1.49 10.46
CA ILE A 244 0.48 -1.10 11.09
C ILE A 244 0.63 -1.06 12.61
N TYR A 245 1.26 -2.07 13.23
CA TYR A 245 1.49 -2.07 14.68
C TYR A 245 2.34 -0.89 15.14
N VAL A 246 3.40 -0.53 14.40
CA VAL A 246 4.19 0.68 14.71
C VAL A 246 3.33 1.94 14.63
N GLN A 247 2.50 2.07 13.60
CA GLN A 247 1.61 3.22 13.44
C GLN A 247 0.57 3.33 14.59
N GLN A 248 0.24 2.20 15.21
CA GLN A 248 -0.62 2.13 16.40
C GLN A 248 0.15 2.26 17.73
N GLY A 249 1.47 2.48 17.70
CA GLY A 249 2.33 2.52 18.90
C GLY A 249 2.58 1.16 19.57
N LYS A 250 2.22 0.06 18.90
CA LYS A 250 2.30 -1.33 19.39
C LYS A 250 3.64 -1.97 19.02
N ASN A 251 4.73 -1.37 19.50
CA ASN A 251 6.09 -1.69 19.10
C ASN A 251 6.51 -3.16 19.31
N GLU A 252 6.11 -3.78 20.42
CA GLU A 252 6.45 -5.19 20.69
C GLU A 252 5.71 -6.15 19.73
N GLN A 253 4.48 -5.82 19.34
CA GLN A 253 3.73 -6.59 18.35
C GLN A 253 4.35 -6.45 16.95
N ALA A 254 4.86 -5.26 16.61
CA ALA A 254 5.59 -5.05 15.36
C ALA A 254 6.87 -5.90 15.29
N LYS A 255 7.67 -5.91 16.37
CA LYS A 255 8.88 -6.75 16.47
C LYS A 255 8.54 -8.25 16.34
N ALA A 256 7.49 -8.71 17.01
CA ALA A 256 7.04 -10.09 16.91
C ALA A 256 6.62 -10.48 15.48
N ALA A 257 5.87 -9.61 14.79
CA ALA A 257 5.46 -9.83 13.40
C ALA A 257 6.67 -9.90 12.45
N LEU A 258 7.68 -9.06 12.63
CA LEU A 258 8.92 -9.11 11.84
C LEU A 258 9.74 -10.38 12.13
N ALA A 259 9.82 -10.81 13.39
CA ALA A 259 10.53 -12.04 13.75
C ALA A 259 9.91 -13.28 13.10
N GLU A 260 8.57 -13.33 13.07
CA GLU A 260 7.83 -14.35 12.33
C GLU A 260 8.10 -14.26 10.82
N ALA A 261 8.04 -13.06 10.23
CA ALA A 261 8.34 -12.84 8.81
C ALA A 261 9.70 -13.41 8.41
N LYS A 262 10.74 -13.08 9.19
CA LYS A 262 12.11 -13.59 8.96
C LYS A 262 12.21 -15.10 9.06
N THR A 263 11.41 -15.73 9.91
CA THR A 263 11.38 -17.19 10.05
C THR A 263 10.79 -17.83 8.79
N LEU A 264 9.78 -17.18 8.20
CA LEU A 264 9.09 -17.67 7.00
C LEU A 264 9.86 -17.39 5.71
N SER A 265 10.65 -16.33 5.64
CA SER A 265 11.39 -15.92 4.44
C SER A 265 12.73 -15.27 4.81
N PRO A 266 13.71 -16.06 5.31
CA PRO A 266 14.96 -15.53 5.88
C PRO A 266 15.83 -14.74 4.89
N ASP A 267 15.66 -14.99 3.59
CA ASP A 267 16.41 -14.33 2.53
C ASP A 267 15.68 -13.17 1.86
N ASP A 268 14.42 -12.89 2.25
CA ASP A 268 13.64 -11.80 1.67
C ASP A 268 14.15 -10.45 2.18
N ILE A 269 14.83 -9.73 1.29
CA ILE A 269 15.38 -8.39 1.55
C ILE A 269 14.29 -7.40 1.97
N ASN A 270 13.05 -7.58 1.49
CA ASN A 270 11.93 -6.71 1.84
C ASN A 270 11.60 -6.77 3.33
N ILE A 271 11.87 -7.89 3.99
CA ILE A 271 11.67 -8.06 5.43
C ILE A 271 12.74 -7.31 6.22
N LEU A 272 14.00 -7.32 5.76
CA LEU A 272 15.06 -6.51 6.37
C LEU A 272 14.79 -5.02 6.20
N GLN A 273 14.30 -4.60 5.02
CA GLN A 273 13.90 -3.22 4.78
C GLN A 273 12.72 -2.81 5.68
N ALA A 274 11.70 -3.67 5.82
CA ALA A 274 10.59 -3.44 6.73
C ALA A 274 11.04 -3.32 8.19
N GLU A 275 11.96 -4.17 8.62
CA GLU A 275 12.53 -4.09 9.96
C GLU A 275 13.30 -2.78 10.16
N ALA A 276 14.12 -2.36 9.20
CA ALA A 276 14.80 -1.07 9.28
C ALA A 276 13.79 0.09 9.39
N GLU A 277 12.73 0.09 8.59
CA GLU A 277 11.67 1.10 8.66
C GLU A 277 10.98 1.12 10.04
N VAL A 278 10.64 -0.05 10.57
CA VAL A 278 10.04 -0.21 11.90
C VAL A 278 10.98 0.31 12.99
N LEU A 279 12.26 -0.06 12.97
CA LEU A 279 13.26 0.39 13.93
C LEU A 279 13.47 1.90 13.88
N LEU A 280 13.48 2.49 12.67
CA LEU A 280 13.57 3.93 12.49
C LEU A 280 12.38 4.66 13.11
N LYS A 281 11.15 4.18 12.84
CA LYS A 281 9.92 4.74 13.43
C LYS A 281 9.87 4.57 14.95
N MET A 282 10.50 3.52 15.48
CA MET A 282 10.68 3.30 16.92
C MET A 282 11.82 4.12 17.54
N ASN A 283 12.59 4.86 16.73
CA ASN A 283 13.81 5.57 17.13
C ASN A 283 14.90 4.64 17.71
N ASP A 284 14.88 3.35 17.35
CA ASP A 284 15.92 2.37 17.70
C ASP A 284 17.07 2.44 16.67
N MET A 285 17.91 3.45 16.84
CA MET A 285 19.00 3.76 15.89
C MET A 285 20.09 2.68 15.86
N GLU A 286 20.33 2.00 16.97
CA GLU A 286 21.33 0.92 17.02
C GLU A 286 20.82 -0.33 16.29
N GLY A 287 19.56 -0.71 16.51
CA GLY A 287 18.91 -1.74 15.72
C GLY A 287 18.89 -1.39 14.23
N TYR A 288 18.49 -0.15 13.90
CA TYR A 288 18.46 0.33 12.52
C TYR A 288 19.81 0.18 11.81
N LYS A 289 20.91 0.61 12.45
CA LYS A 289 22.27 0.47 11.90
C LYS A 289 22.64 -1.00 11.67
N ALA A 290 22.35 -1.87 12.64
CA ALA A 290 22.67 -3.29 12.57
C ALA A 290 21.94 -3.99 11.41
N VAL A 291 20.66 -3.68 11.21
CA VAL A 291 19.85 -4.25 10.13
C VAL A 291 20.26 -3.67 8.79
N THR A 292 20.43 -2.34 8.70
CA THR A 292 20.80 -1.67 7.45
C THR A 292 22.18 -2.12 6.94
N LYS A 293 23.13 -2.44 7.84
CA LYS A 293 24.40 -3.05 7.46
C LYS A 293 24.22 -4.39 6.73
N LYS A 294 23.27 -5.23 7.16
CA LYS A 294 22.92 -6.49 6.47
C LYS A 294 22.25 -6.24 5.11
N ILE A 295 21.42 -5.19 5.00
CA ILE A 295 20.80 -4.81 3.73
C ILE A 295 21.90 -4.40 2.74
N VAL A 296 22.88 -3.60 3.17
CA VAL A 296 24.02 -3.17 2.34
C VAL A 296 24.86 -4.35 1.83
N GLU A 297 25.03 -5.41 2.63
CA GLU A 297 25.72 -6.63 2.17
C GLU A 297 24.99 -7.31 0.99
N LYS A 298 23.66 -7.19 0.93
CA LYS A 298 22.82 -7.73 -0.16
C LYS A 298 22.64 -6.73 -1.32
N GLU A 299 22.67 -5.43 -1.04
CA GLU A 299 22.50 -4.34 -2.01
C GLU A 299 23.71 -3.38 -2.00
N PRO A 300 24.92 -3.84 -2.39
CA PRO A 300 26.16 -3.07 -2.22
C PRO A 300 26.28 -1.82 -3.12
N ASN A 301 25.36 -1.65 -4.06
CA ASN A 301 25.34 -0.57 -5.04
C ASN A 301 24.11 0.34 -4.89
N ASN A 302 23.43 0.30 -3.74
CA ASN A 302 22.31 1.20 -3.45
C ASN A 302 22.83 2.43 -2.68
N PRO A 303 22.95 3.61 -3.32
CA PRO A 303 23.52 4.80 -2.68
C PRO A 303 22.66 5.33 -1.52
N ASP A 304 21.35 5.10 -1.54
CA ASP A 304 20.42 5.60 -0.52
C ASP A 304 20.65 4.89 0.82
N LEU A 305 21.01 3.60 0.81
CA LEU A 305 21.34 2.86 2.03
C LEU A 305 22.58 3.44 2.72
N PHE A 306 23.62 3.74 1.95
CA PHE A 306 24.83 4.38 2.47
C PHE A 306 24.54 5.80 2.96
N PHE A 307 23.76 6.57 2.22
CA PHE A 307 23.34 7.90 2.66
C PHE A 307 22.62 7.85 4.01
N ASN A 308 21.63 6.97 4.15
CA ASN A 308 20.87 6.82 5.39
C ASN A 308 21.74 6.33 6.57
N LEU A 309 22.68 5.41 6.34
CA LEU A 309 23.67 5.01 7.35
C LEU A 309 24.55 6.19 7.78
N GLY A 310 24.92 7.07 6.85
CA GLY A 310 25.63 8.30 7.13
C GLY A 310 24.85 9.23 8.06
N VAL A 311 23.59 9.50 7.71
CA VAL A 311 22.67 10.34 8.51
C VAL A 311 22.50 9.80 9.92
N THR A 312 22.27 8.49 10.05
CA THR A 312 22.05 7.86 11.35
C THR A 312 23.33 7.74 12.19
N SER A 313 24.51 7.72 11.57
CA SER A 313 25.79 7.62 12.27
C SER A 313 26.35 8.98 12.69
N GLN A 314 25.98 10.07 12.01
CA GLN A 314 26.60 11.40 12.15
C GLN A 314 26.74 11.92 13.59
N LYS A 315 25.76 11.68 14.48
CA LYS A 315 25.82 12.17 15.87
C LYS A 315 26.66 11.31 16.81
N GLY A 316 26.81 10.01 16.54
CA GLY A 316 27.47 9.06 17.44
C GLY A 316 28.83 8.56 16.93
N ASP A 317 28.97 8.42 15.62
CA ASP A 317 30.18 7.99 14.93
C ASP A 317 30.37 8.81 13.63
N PRO A 318 30.89 10.05 13.74
CA PRO A 318 31.11 10.92 12.59
C PRO A 318 32.13 10.32 11.59
N THR A 319 33.05 9.48 12.06
CA THR A 319 34.04 8.81 11.21
C THR A 319 33.36 7.78 10.29
N ALA A 320 32.49 6.94 10.85
CA ALA A 320 31.69 6.02 10.06
C ALA A 320 30.76 6.77 9.10
N ALA A 321 30.12 7.86 9.58
CA ALA A 321 29.25 8.68 8.75
C ALA A 321 29.97 9.25 7.51
N GLU A 322 31.20 9.76 7.68
CA GLU A 322 32.03 10.22 6.56
C GLU A 322 32.30 9.10 5.55
N GLY A 323 32.64 7.89 6.02
CA GLY A 323 32.86 6.73 5.17
C GLY A 323 31.61 6.37 4.36
N TYR A 324 30.44 6.39 4.99
CA TYR A 324 29.16 6.09 4.33
C TYR A 324 28.78 7.14 3.30
N TYR A 325 28.91 8.44 3.61
CA TYR A 325 28.64 9.50 2.62
C TYR A 325 29.58 9.42 1.43
N LYS A 326 30.87 9.14 1.65
CA LYS A 326 31.82 8.91 0.55
C LYS A 326 31.40 7.74 -0.32
N ARG A 327 30.97 6.62 0.28
CA ARG A 327 30.50 5.46 -0.48
C ARG A 327 29.25 5.75 -1.30
N ALA A 328 28.30 6.52 -0.74
CA ALA A 328 27.12 6.98 -1.48
C ALA A 328 27.52 7.83 -2.70
N ILE A 329 28.50 8.73 -2.55
CA ILE A 329 29.04 9.58 -3.62
C ILE A 329 29.81 8.76 -4.66
N GLU A 330 30.59 7.76 -4.25
CA GLU A 330 31.28 6.85 -5.18
C GLU A 330 30.30 6.11 -6.10
N ILE A 331 29.17 5.65 -5.55
CA ILE A 331 28.13 4.95 -6.29
C ILE A 331 27.33 5.92 -7.16
N LYS A 332 27.00 7.09 -6.60
CA LYS A 332 26.20 8.14 -7.25
C LYS A 332 26.90 9.50 -7.12
N PRO A 333 27.78 9.87 -8.09
CA PRO A 333 28.56 11.11 -8.03
C PRO A 333 27.72 12.40 -8.08
N ASP A 334 26.46 12.33 -8.51
CA ASP A 334 25.50 13.43 -8.53
C ASP A 334 24.56 13.41 -7.31
N TYR A 335 24.91 12.68 -6.24
CA TYR A 335 24.10 12.63 -5.03
C TYR A 335 24.29 13.89 -4.16
N TRP A 336 23.59 14.97 -4.54
CA TRP A 336 23.75 16.28 -3.90
C TRP A 336 23.52 16.26 -2.38
N GLN A 337 22.56 15.46 -1.87
CA GLN A 337 22.32 15.34 -0.43
C GLN A 337 23.51 14.72 0.31
N ALA A 338 24.19 13.74 -0.28
CA ALA A 338 25.37 13.12 0.32
C ALA A 338 26.56 14.11 0.34
N HIS A 339 26.73 14.89 -0.73
CA HIS A 339 27.71 15.98 -0.77
C HIS A 339 27.44 17.04 0.30
N LEU A 340 26.20 17.52 0.40
CA LEU A 340 25.82 18.52 1.40
C LEU A 340 26.06 18.02 2.83
N ASN A 341 25.58 16.82 3.15
CA ASN A 341 25.74 16.27 4.51
C ASN A 341 27.20 15.98 4.85
N LEU A 342 28.02 15.55 3.89
CA LEU A 342 29.45 15.40 4.10
C LEU A 342 30.14 16.75 4.36
N ALA A 343 29.76 17.81 3.66
CA ALA A 343 30.26 19.15 3.93
C ALA A 343 29.88 19.64 5.33
N ILE A 344 28.61 19.49 5.72
CA ILE A 344 28.12 19.87 7.05
C ILE A 344 28.86 19.08 8.13
N LEU A 345 29.03 17.77 7.94
CA LEU A 345 29.78 16.91 8.86
C LEU A 345 31.23 17.39 9.03
N LYS A 346 31.88 17.77 7.93
CA LYS A 346 33.25 18.32 7.96
C LYS A 346 33.32 19.63 8.74
N MET A 347 32.29 20.46 8.69
CA MET A 347 32.23 21.75 9.39
C MET A 347 31.68 21.66 10.82
N ALA A 348 31.29 20.48 11.30
CA ALA A 348 30.56 20.32 12.57
C ALA A 348 31.30 20.87 13.81
N ASN A 349 32.63 20.94 13.77
CA ASN A 349 33.45 21.46 14.86
C ASN A 349 33.69 22.98 14.81
N GLU A 350 33.15 23.70 13.82
CA GLU A 350 33.38 25.14 13.65
C GLU A 350 33.07 25.93 14.92
N GLN A 351 31.87 25.74 15.48
CA GLN A 351 31.41 26.52 16.63
C GLN A 351 32.35 26.38 17.82
N LYS A 352 32.85 25.16 18.07
CA LYS A 352 33.79 24.90 19.16
C LYS A 352 35.12 25.64 18.96
N LEU A 353 35.62 25.69 17.71
CA LEU A 353 36.83 26.44 17.38
C LEU A 353 36.61 27.94 17.59
N VAL A 354 35.48 28.48 17.11
CA VAL A 354 35.13 29.90 17.24
C VAL A 354 34.94 30.29 18.71
N ASP A 355 34.26 29.47 19.51
CA ASP A 355 34.07 29.70 20.94
C ASP A 355 35.39 29.72 21.71
N GLU A 356 36.35 28.89 21.31
CA GLU A 356 37.69 28.92 21.90
C GLU A 356 38.44 30.18 21.48
N MET A 357 38.40 30.55 20.19
CA MET A 357 39.02 31.77 19.67
C MET A 357 38.51 33.02 20.37
N ASN A 358 37.21 33.11 20.65
CA ASN A 358 36.58 34.26 21.30
C ASN A 358 36.95 34.44 22.78
N LYS A 359 37.51 33.41 23.43
CA LYS A 359 37.95 33.47 24.84
C LYS A 359 39.40 33.90 24.99
N LEU A 360 40.14 34.00 23.90
CA LEU A 360 41.56 34.35 23.91
C LEU A 360 41.77 35.84 24.16
N GLY A 361 42.78 36.16 24.97
CA GLY A 361 43.23 37.54 25.20
C GLY A 361 44.21 38.02 24.13
N THR A 362 44.99 39.04 24.48
CA THR A 362 45.98 39.67 23.57
C THR A 362 47.43 39.34 23.94
N SER A 363 47.68 38.30 24.73
CA SER A 363 49.05 37.87 25.02
C SER A 363 49.69 37.18 23.80
N ASP A 364 51.02 37.18 23.69
CA ASP A 364 51.73 36.46 22.60
C ASP A 364 51.35 34.98 22.53
N LYS A 365 51.05 34.36 23.68
CA LYS A 365 50.59 32.97 23.77
C LYS A 365 49.18 32.82 23.18
N ASP A 366 48.29 33.74 23.50
CA ASP A 366 46.91 33.75 23.01
C ASP A 366 46.86 34.00 21.51
N MET A 367 47.67 34.94 20.99
CA MET A 367 47.77 35.19 19.55
C MET A 367 48.26 33.94 18.80
N LYS A 368 49.29 33.25 19.30
CA LYS A 368 49.75 31.97 18.70
C LYS A 368 48.66 30.89 18.74
N ARG A 369 47.86 30.82 19.80
CA ARG A 369 46.74 29.88 19.89
C ARG A 369 45.64 30.24 18.91
N TYR A 370 45.34 31.53 18.76
CA TYR A 370 44.36 32.04 17.80
C TYR A 370 44.75 31.66 16.37
N ASP A 371 46.01 31.87 15.97
CA ASP A 371 46.50 31.53 14.63
C ASP A 371 46.39 30.02 14.36
N ALA A 372 46.69 29.18 15.36
CA ALA A 372 46.54 27.74 15.24
C ALA A 372 45.08 27.31 15.06
N LEU A 373 44.15 27.89 15.82
CA LEU A 373 42.71 27.63 15.70
C LEU A 373 42.15 28.14 14.36
N LYS A 374 42.58 29.33 13.91
CA LYS A 374 42.24 29.87 12.59
C LYS A 374 42.66 28.92 11.49
N LYS A 375 43.90 28.41 11.55
CA LYS A 375 44.38 27.41 10.58
C LYS A 375 43.52 26.14 10.58
N GLN A 376 43.17 25.61 11.75
CA GLN A 376 42.29 24.45 11.86
C GLN A 376 40.90 24.70 11.24
N ARG A 377 40.33 25.88 11.47
CA ARG A 377 39.05 26.29 10.87
C ARG A 377 39.16 26.45 9.35
N ASP A 378 40.25 27.05 8.86
CA ASP A 378 40.49 27.24 7.43
C ASP A 378 40.68 25.89 6.72
N ASP A 379 41.44 24.95 7.31
CA ASP A 379 41.62 23.59 6.77
C ASP A 379 40.30 22.81 6.73
N MET A 380 39.51 22.93 7.81
CA MET A 380 38.17 22.35 7.91
C MET A 380 37.27 22.85 6.77
N PHE A 381 37.20 24.16 6.57
CA PHE A 381 36.44 24.75 5.47
C PHE A 381 36.93 24.33 4.10
N ARG A 382 38.26 24.33 3.86
CA ARG A 382 38.84 23.86 2.60
C ARG A 382 38.43 22.42 2.28
N SER A 383 38.30 21.57 3.29
CA SER A 383 37.83 20.19 3.10
C SER A 383 36.33 20.08 2.73
N ALA A 384 35.51 21.07 3.12
CA ALA A 384 34.08 21.10 2.84
C ALA A 384 33.75 21.75 1.48
N VAL A 385 34.56 22.70 1.01
CA VAL A 385 34.33 23.46 -0.24
C VAL A 385 34.00 22.57 -1.45
N PRO A 386 34.78 21.52 -1.79
CA PRO A 386 34.49 20.73 -2.98
C PRO A 386 33.11 20.06 -2.94
N HIS A 387 32.66 19.68 -1.74
CA HIS A 387 31.35 19.05 -1.56
C HIS A 387 30.22 20.06 -1.60
N LEU A 388 30.38 21.26 -1.01
CA LEU A 388 29.39 22.34 -1.14
C LEU A 388 29.27 22.84 -2.58
N GLU A 389 30.40 23.01 -3.28
CA GLU A 389 30.43 23.38 -4.70
C GLU A 389 29.66 22.36 -5.53
N LYS A 390 29.92 21.07 -5.31
CA LYS A 390 29.23 20.01 -6.05
C LYS A 390 27.75 19.91 -5.72
N ALA A 391 27.38 20.02 -4.44
CA ALA A 391 25.98 20.02 -4.02
C ALA A 391 25.19 21.17 -4.67
N TYR A 392 25.76 22.39 -4.67
CA TYR A 392 25.13 23.56 -5.28
C TYR A 392 25.09 23.50 -6.81
N GLU A 393 26.11 22.92 -7.45
CA GLU A 393 26.13 22.69 -8.90
C GLU A 393 24.99 21.77 -9.34
N ILE A 394 24.76 20.69 -8.60
CA ILE A 394 23.71 19.69 -8.93
C ILE A 394 22.32 20.22 -8.57
N ASN A 395 22.17 20.78 -7.37
CA ASN A 395 20.92 21.34 -6.87
C ASN A 395 21.16 22.76 -6.33
N PRO A 396 20.94 23.81 -7.14
CA PRO A 396 21.14 25.21 -6.77
C PRO A 396 20.13 25.69 -5.72
N ASP A 397 20.31 25.24 -4.48
CA ASP A 397 19.53 25.63 -3.32
C ASP A 397 20.10 26.90 -2.65
N VAL A 398 19.21 27.76 -2.15
CA VAL A 398 19.59 29.06 -1.56
C VAL A 398 20.40 28.85 -0.28
N GLU A 399 20.00 27.91 0.59
CA GLU A 399 20.69 27.67 1.88
C GLU A 399 22.09 27.09 1.65
N VAL A 400 22.21 26.17 0.67
CA VAL A 400 23.51 25.63 0.26
C VAL A 400 24.41 26.73 -0.30
N GLY A 401 23.85 27.59 -1.16
CA GLY A 401 24.56 28.72 -1.74
C GLY A 401 25.00 29.76 -0.71
N GLU A 402 24.16 30.07 0.27
CA GLU A 402 24.52 30.97 1.38
C GLU A 402 25.62 30.38 2.26
N THR A 403 25.54 29.09 2.58
CA THR A 403 26.59 28.38 3.31
C THR A 403 27.92 28.47 2.56
N LEU A 404 27.92 28.16 1.25
CA LEU A 404 29.12 28.25 0.41
C LEU A 404 29.65 29.69 0.29
N TYR A 405 28.77 30.68 0.20
CA TYR A 405 29.14 32.10 0.19
C TYR A 405 29.87 32.54 1.47
N ASN A 406 29.39 32.07 2.63
CA ASN A 406 30.01 32.36 3.92
C ASN A 406 31.37 31.67 4.05
N VAL A 407 31.47 30.41 3.63
CA VAL A 407 32.74 29.66 3.62
C VAL A 407 33.77 30.32 2.71
N TYR A 408 33.38 30.76 1.50
CA TYR A 408 34.27 31.53 0.63
C TYR A 408 34.72 32.85 1.28
N GLY A 409 33.85 33.52 2.03
CA GLY A 409 34.21 34.71 2.80
C GLY A 409 35.25 34.43 3.87
N ALA A 410 35.07 33.37 4.65
CA ALA A 410 36.02 33.00 5.69
C ALA A 410 37.39 32.58 5.15
N LEU A 411 37.42 31.94 3.98
CA LEU A 411 38.65 31.54 3.29
C LEU A 411 39.26 32.63 2.38
N GLU A 412 38.69 33.84 2.37
CA GLU A 412 39.13 34.97 1.55
C GLU A 412 39.14 34.67 0.03
N LEU A 413 38.27 33.75 -0.42
CA LEU A 413 38.11 33.36 -1.82
C LEU A 413 37.24 34.39 -2.58
N THR A 414 37.75 35.62 -2.67
CA THR A 414 37.01 36.81 -3.12
C THR A 414 36.34 36.67 -4.48
N GLU A 415 37.05 36.14 -5.48
CA GLU A 415 36.49 35.96 -6.82
C GLU A 415 35.35 34.94 -6.86
N LYS A 416 35.53 33.79 -6.20
CA LYS A 416 34.48 32.76 -6.09
C LYS A 416 33.27 33.29 -5.32
N ARG A 417 33.51 34.03 -4.24
CA ARG A 417 32.46 34.69 -3.44
C ARG A 417 31.66 35.69 -4.26
N LYS A 418 32.32 36.55 -5.02
CA LYS A 418 31.69 37.56 -5.89
C LYS A 418 30.85 36.90 -6.99
N ALA A 419 31.38 35.86 -7.62
CA ALA A 419 30.65 35.10 -8.65
C ALA A 419 29.38 34.44 -8.08
N LEU A 420 29.47 33.83 -6.89
CA LEU A 420 28.32 33.21 -6.23
C LEU A 420 27.29 34.26 -5.78
N LYS A 421 27.74 35.42 -5.28
CA LYS A 421 26.85 36.54 -4.89
C LYS A 421 25.90 36.94 -6.01
N ALA A 422 26.44 37.08 -7.23
CA ALA A 422 25.66 37.42 -8.42
C ALA A 422 24.59 36.36 -8.74
N LYS A 423 24.90 35.08 -8.53
CA LYS A 423 23.95 33.96 -8.72
C LYS A 423 22.85 33.93 -7.66
N LEU A 424 23.15 34.37 -6.43
CA LEU A 424 22.18 34.45 -5.32
C LEU A 424 21.28 35.69 -5.38
N GLY A 425 21.49 36.61 -6.33
CA GLY A 425 20.69 37.83 -6.47
C GLY A 425 20.91 38.86 -5.34
N LYS A 426 22.08 38.86 -4.71
CA LYS A 426 22.46 39.76 -3.59
C LYS A 426 23.41 40.89 -4.01
#